data_AF-A0AA41TC08-F1
#
_entry.id   AF-A0AA41TC08-F1
#
_cell.length_a   1.000
_cell.length_b   1.000
_cell.length_c   1.000
_cell.angle_alpha   90.00
_cell.angle_beta   90.00
_cell.angle_gamma   90.00
#
_symmetry.space_group_name_H-M   'P 1'
#
loop_
_entity.id
_entity.type
_entity.pdbx_description
1 polymer ?
#
loop_
_entity_poly.entity_id
_entity_poly.type
_entity_poly.pdbx_seq_one_letter_code
_entity_poly.pdbx_strand_id
1 'polypeptide(L)'
;MPARSQTMPTSCYAMQHRYGAQSEMYLATQQFSKQLLAYEKQNFALGKGDEEVISTLHYFSEVVDKFHVLHSELVKQLSDAMVLPVVQFREKDLRNMVQSIWVELETEEEKMQMSQQELLSVDESIYMPDFDEVPPQVNRNLIQKAGYLNLRNKTGLVTTTWESLYFSTQGRNLMCQPRGAVTRGLIQDLDNCLVMAVDCENGNTASRSPLPAEN
;
A
#
# COMPACT_ATOMS: atom_id res chain seq x y z
N MET A 1 -67.58 -36.08 44.33
CA MET A 1 -68.53 -34.98 44.54
C MET A 1 -68.79 -34.89 46.03
N PRO A 2 -68.23 -33.88 46.75
CA PRO A 2 -68.89 -32.57 46.97
C PRO A 2 -67.92 -31.37 46.78
N ALA A 3 -68.34 -30.26 46.19
CA ALA A 3 -69.01 -29.06 46.76
C ALA A 3 -68.04 -28.06 47.47
N ARG A 4 -67.75 -26.97 46.75
CA ARG A 4 -66.84 -25.86 47.09
C ARG A 4 -67.62 -24.78 47.87
N SER A 5 -67.10 -24.36 49.02
CA SER A 5 -67.56 -23.19 49.77
C SER A 5 -67.09 -21.89 49.09
N GLN A 6 -68.00 -20.90 49.04
CA GLN A 6 -67.82 -19.58 48.44
C GLN A 6 -67.05 -18.66 49.39
N THR A 7 -65.90 -18.16 48.92
CA THR A 7 -65.18 -17.03 49.54
C THR A 7 -65.44 -15.76 48.74
N MET A 8 -65.92 -14.71 49.43
CA MET A 8 -66.26 -13.40 48.87
C MET A 8 -65.06 -12.77 48.12
N PRO A 9 -65.29 -12.17 46.94
CA PRO A 9 -64.23 -11.77 46.03
C PRO A 9 -63.41 -10.59 46.58
N THR A 10 -62.09 -10.78 46.55
CA THR A 10 -60.98 -9.85 46.90
C THR A 10 -61.08 -8.42 46.35
N SER A 11 -62.01 -8.15 45.43
CA SER A 11 -62.28 -6.83 44.85
C SER A 11 -62.73 -5.78 45.87
N CYS A 12 -63.57 -6.15 46.84
CA CYS A 12 -64.14 -5.20 47.82
C CYS A 12 -63.06 -4.60 48.75
N TYR A 13 -62.15 -5.43 49.23
CA TYR A 13 -61.01 -4.99 50.06
C TYR A 13 -60.06 -4.05 49.30
N ALA A 14 -59.78 -4.35 48.03
CA ALA A 14 -58.88 -3.55 47.20
C ALA A 14 -59.45 -2.17 46.84
N MET A 15 -60.78 -2.04 46.75
CA MET A 15 -61.45 -0.76 46.57
C MET A 15 -61.35 0.11 47.83
N GLN A 16 -61.64 -0.44 49.00
CA GLN A 16 -61.62 0.32 50.25
C GLN A 16 -60.22 0.81 50.63
N HIS A 17 -59.18 0.01 50.38
CA HIS A 17 -57.79 0.44 50.54
C HIS A 17 -57.40 1.61 49.63
N ARG A 18 -57.87 1.63 48.38
CA ARG A 18 -57.59 2.74 47.44
C ARG A 18 -58.23 4.05 47.88
N TYR A 19 -59.48 4.01 48.35
CA TYR A 19 -60.16 5.20 48.85
C TYR A 19 -59.52 5.76 50.14
N GLY A 20 -59.05 4.89 51.05
CA GLY A 20 -58.30 5.30 52.24
C GLY A 20 -57.00 6.02 51.90
N ALA A 21 -56.17 5.41 51.03
CA ALA A 21 -54.90 6.00 50.60
C ALA A 21 -55.10 7.35 49.89
N GLN A 22 -56.17 7.49 49.09
CA GLN A 22 -56.47 8.75 48.40
C GLN A 22 -56.88 9.87 49.37
N SER A 23 -57.60 9.54 50.46
CA SER A 23 -57.98 10.50 51.50
C SER A 23 -56.77 10.98 52.30
N GLU A 24 -55.85 10.08 52.67
CA GLU A 24 -54.61 10.42 53.38
C GLU A 24 -53.71 11.32 52.54
N MET A 25 -53.57 11.00 51.24
CA MET A 25 -52.81 11.83 50.30
C MET A 25 -53.39 13.26 50.19
N TYR A 26 -54.71 13.39 50.15
CA TYR A 26 -55.38 14.68 50.10
C TYR A 26 -55.08 15.53 51.35
N LEU A 27 -55.17 14.92 52.55
CA LEU A 27 -54.86 15.61 53.81
C LEU A 27 -53.40 16.02 53.91
N ALA A 28 -52.47 15.15 53.50
CA ALA A 28 -51.03 15.45 53.49
C ALA A 28 -50.71 16.62 52.54
N THR A 29 -51.32 16.65 51.36
CA THR A 29 -51.14 17.73 50.37
C THR A 29 -51.64 19.07 50.93
N GLN A 30 -52.78 19.05 51.63
CA GLN A 30 -53.33 20.25 52.26
C GLN A 30 -52.44 20.78 53.40
N GLN A 31 -51.88 19.89 54.23
CA GLN A 31 -50.95 20.29 55.30
C GLN A 31 -49.65 20.85 54.75
N PHE A 32 -49.10 20.24 53.70
CA PHE A 32 -47.91 20.73 53.03
C PHE A 32 -48.13 22.14 52.46
N SER A 33 -49.28 22.38 51.81
CA SER A 33 -49.64 23.71 51.30
C SER A 33 -49.70 24.77 52.40
N LYS A 34 -50.28 24.44 53.57
CA LYS A 34 -50.30 25.34 54.73
C LYS A 34 -48.91 25.66 55.28
N GLN A 35 -48.03 24.66 55.34
CA GLN A 35 -46.65 24.85 55.78
C GLN A 35 -45.87 25.72 54.79
N LEU A 36 -46.09 25.56 53.48
CA LEU A 36 -45.45 26.41 52.45
C LEU A 36 -45.84 27.88 52.60
N LEU A 37 -47.13 28.16 52.83
CA LEU A 37 -47.62 29.52 53.06
C LEU A 37 -47.12 30.13 54.37
N ALA A 38 -46.88 29.31 55.39
CA ALA A 38 -46.26 29.76 56.64
C ALA A 38 -44.76 30.05 56.45
N TYR A 39 -44.08 29.24 55.64
CA TYR A 39 -42.68 29.41 55.29
C TYR A 39 -42.43 30.68 54.47
N GLU A 40 -43.29 30.98 53.49
CA GLU A 40 -43.21 32.21 52.69
C GLU A 40 -43.30 33.49 53.56
N LYS A 41 -44.04 33.43 54.67
CA LYS A 41 -44.21 34.56 55.59
C LYS A 41 -43.06 34.72 56.60
N GLN A 42 -42.16 33.74 56.70
CA GLN A 42 -40.94 33.90 57.48
C GLN A 42 -39.96 34.76 56.68
N ASN A 43 -39.91 36.05 57.04
CA ASN A 43 -38.95 37.00 56.49
C ASN A 43 -37.54 36.65 57.03
N PHE A 44 -36.74 35.92 56.24
CA PHE A 44 -35.36 35.61 56.59
C PHE A 44 -34.47 36.85 56.41
N ALA A 45 -33.89 37.34 57.50
CA ALA A 45 -32.91 38.42 57.50
C ALA A 45 -31.52 37.93 57.02
N LEU A 46 -31.43 37.50 55.75
CA LEU A 46 -30.16 37.14 55.09
C LEU A 46 -29.70 38.18 54.05
N GLY A 47 -30.27 39.38 54.04
CA GLY A 47 -30.10 40.38 52.98
C GLY A 47 -28.76 41.14 52.92
N LYS A 48 -27.63 40.55 53.35
CA LYS A 48 -26.30 41.18 53.17
C LYS A 48 -25.20 40.25 52.61
N GLY A 49 -25.37 38.92 52.65
CA GLY A 49 -24.39 37.98 52.08
C GLY A 49 -24.57 37.73 50.57
N ASP A 50 -25.75 38.05 50.03
CA ASP A 50 -26.09 37.74 48.63
C ASP A 50 -25.31 38.58 47.61
N GLU A 51 -24.99 39.85 47.90
CA GLU A 51 -24.20 40.69 46.97
C GLU A 51 -22.78 40.15 46.77
N GLU A 52 -22.13 39.67 47.84
CA GLU A 52 -20.77 39.14 47.78
C GLU A 52 -20.74 37.82 46.99
N VAL A 53 -21.72 36.94 47.21
CA VAL A 53 -21.86 35.68 46.45
C VAL A 53 -22.18 35.96 44.98
N ILE A 54 -23.11 36.87 44.69
CA ILE A 54 -23.47 37.26 43.32
C ILE A 54 -22.27 37.87 42.60
N SER A 55 -21.50 38.75 43.25
CA SER A 55 -20.28 39.34 42.65
C SER A 55 -19.21 38.28 42.35
N THR A 56 -19.05 37.30 43.24
CA THR A 56 -18.10 36.18 43.06
C THR A 56 -18.53 35.27 41.90
N LEU A 57 -19.82 34.99 41.78
CA LEU A 57 -20.38 34.21 40.66
C LEU A 57 -20.25 34.95 39.33
N HIS A 58 -20.47 36.27 39.31
CA HIS A 58 -20.27 37.09 38.11
C HIS A 58 -18.81 37.08 37.68
N TYR A 59 -17.88 37.26 38.62
CA TYR A 59 -16.45 37.16 38.35
C TYR A 59 -16.05 35.78 37.81
N PHE A 60 -16.58 34.71 38.42
CA PHE A 60 -16.36 33.35 37.92
C PHE A 60 -16.88 33.17 36.48
N SER A 61 -18.09 33.67 36.19
CA SER A 61 -18.67 33.64 34.84
C SER A 61 -17.75 34.33 33.83
N GLU A 62 -17.23 35.52 34.15
CA GLU A 62 -16.29 36.24 33.26
C GLU A 62 -14.99 35.46 33.02
N VAL A 63 -14.47 34.76 34.04
CA VAL A 63 -13.27 33.94 33.90
C VAL A 63 -13.55 32.73 33.01
N VAL A 64 -14.70 32.08 33.18
CA VAL A 64 -15.14 30.95 32.33
C VAL A 64 -15.31 31.40 30.88
N ASP A 65 -15.89 32.56 30.62
CA ASP A 65 -16.06 33.09 29.26
C ASP A 65 -14.71 33.39 28.60
N LYS A 66 -13.78 34.02 29.32
CA LYS A 66 -12.41 34.25 28.84
C LYS A 66 -11.69 32.94 28.53
N PHE A 67 -11.84 31.94 29.41
CA PHE A 67 -11.27 30.61 29.19
C PHE A 67 -11.87 29.94 27.95
N HIS A 68 -13.19 30.01 27.76
CA HIS A 68 -13.86 29.46 26.59
C HIS A 68 -13.35 30.08 25.29
N VAL A 69 -13.15 31.41 25.26
CA VAL A 69 -12.58 32.11 24.10
C VAL A 69 -11.15 31.63 23.82
N LEU A 70 -10.29 31.57 24.83
CA LEU A 70 -8.91 31.09 24.68
C LEU A 70 -8.85 29.64 24.20
N HIS A 71 -9.70 28.77 24.73
CA HIS A 71 -9.78 27.37 24.31
C HIS A 71 -10.25 27.26 22.86
N SER A 72 -11.26 28.03 22.47
CA SER A 72 -11.78 28.02 21.10
C SER A 72 -10.74 28.51 20.09
N GLU A 73 -9.99 29.55 20.43
CA GLU A 73 -8.90 30.06 19.60
C GLU A 73 -7.75 29.05 19.50
N LEU A 74 -7.35 28.44 20.62
CA LEU A 74 -6.30 27.42 20.62
C LEU A 74 -6.68 26.21 19.75
N VAL A 75 -7.91 25.72 19.88
CA VAL A 75 -8.41 24.60 19.06
C VAL A 75 -8.41 24.97 17.58
N LYS A 76 -8.83 26.19 17.24
CA LYS A 76 -8.80 26.67 15.87
C LYS A 76 -7.38 26.72 15.32
N GLN A 77 -6.44 27.30 16.06
CA GLN A 77 -5.03 27.37 15.64
C GLN A 77 -4.42 25.98 15.48
N LEU A 78 -4.68 25.06 16.41
CA LEU A 78 -4.23 23.67 16.30
C LEU A 78 -4.83 22.98 15.06
N SER A 79 -6.12 23.20 14.81
CA SER A 79 -6.82 22.67 13.65
C SER A 79 -6.18 23.17 12.35
N ASP A 80 -6.03 24.47 12.21
CA ASP A 80 -5.59 25.11 10.97
C ASP A 80 -4.09 24.88 10.72
N ALA A 81 -3.26 24.92 11.77
CA ALA A 81 -1.81 24.80 11.64
C ALA A 81 -1.32 23.34 11.56
N MET A 82 -2.01 22.40 12.21
CA MET A 82 -1.51 21.02 12.34
C MET A 82 -2.50 19.97 11.84
N VAL A 83 -3.76 19.99 12.28
CA VAL A 83 -4.70 18.91 11.96
C VAL A 83 -5.08 18.93 10.48
N LEU A 84 -5.45 20.08 9.93
CA LEU A 84 -5.91 20.23 8.56
C LEU A 84 -4.81 19.89 7.55
N PRO A 85 -3.56 20.39 7.66
CA PRO A 85 -2.48 19.98 6.77
C PRO A 85 -2.18 18.48 6.83
N VAL A 86 -2.19 17.86 8.01
CA VAL A 86 -1.96 16.41 8.16
C VAL A 86 -3.08 15.59 7.51
N VAL A 87 -4.33 16.02 7.69
CA VAL A 87 -5.48 15.38 7.04
C VAL A 87 -5.40 15.54 5.53
N GLN A 88 -5.10 16.74 5.03
CA GLN A 88 -4.93 17.00 3.59
C GLN A 88 -3.80 16.18 2.99
N PHE A 89 -2.66 16.07 3.66
CA PHE A 89 -1.55 15.24 3.21
C PHE A 89 -1.98 13.77 3.10
N ARG A 90 -2.58 13.23 4.17
CA ARG A 90 -3.01 11.82 4.23
C ARG A 90 -4.06 11.49 3.18
N GLU A 91 -5.01 12.39 3.00
CA GLU A 91 -6.19 12.13 2.19
C GLU A 91 -6.01 12.57 0.75
N LYS A 92 -5.47 13.75 0.48
CA LYS A 92 -5.37 14.25 -0.88
C LYS A 92 -4.02 13.90 -1.48
N ASP A 93 -2.92 14.31 -0.84
CA ASP A 93 -1.61 14.30 -1.48
C ASP A 93 -1.10 12.87 -1.71
N LEU A 94 -1.23 12.00 -0.70
CA LEU A 94 -0.87 10.59 -0.84
C LEU A 94 -1.75 9.87 -1.88
N ARG A 95 -3.06 10.13 -1.90
CA ARG A 95 -3.95 9.52 -2.90
C ARG A 95 -3.60 9.97 -4.31
N ASN A 96 -3.32 11.26 -4.49
CA ASN A 96 -2.93 11.80 -5.80
C ASN A 96 -1.58 11.25 -6.26
N MET A 97 -0.60 11.14 -5.37
CA MET A 97 0.71 10.55 -5.68
C MET A 97 0.56 9.10 -6.12
N VAL A 98 -0.18 8.30 -5.35
CA VAL A 98 -0.44 6.89 -5.68
C VAL A 98 -1.17 6.80 -7.02
N GLN A 99 -2.21 7.60 -7.23
CA GLN A 99 -2.96 7.63 -8.50
C GLN A 99 -2.06 8.00 -9.69
N SER A 100 -1.17 8.98 -9.53
CA SER A 100 -0.23 9.37 -10.58
C SER A 100 0.69 8.22 -10.95
N ILE A 101 1.21 7.49 -9.96
CA ILE A 101 2.05 6.31 -10.19
C ILE A 101 1.27 5.22 -10.93
N TRP A 102 0.01 4.97 -10.54
CA TRP A 102 -0.84 4.00 -11.21
C TRP A 102 -1.10 4.35 -12.69
N VAL A 103 -1.39 5.62 -12.98
CA VAL A 103 -1.62 6.08 -14.36
C VAL A 103 -0.37 5.92 -15.21
N GLU A 104 0.79 6.29 -14.67
CA GLU A 104 2.07 6.12 -15.37
C GLU A 104 2.41 4.64 -15.58
N LEU A 105 2.14 3.80 -14.57
CA LEU A 105 2.32 2.35 -14.66
C LEU A 105 1.45 1.72 -15.76
N GLU A 106 0.17 2.06 -15.82
CA GLU A 106 -0.77 1.57 -16.85
C GLU A 106 -0.36 2.03 -18.25
N THR A 107 0.09 3.29 -18.36
CA THR A 107 0.62 3.83 -19.62
C THR A 107 1.88 3.11 -20.09
N GLU A 108 2.81 2.81 -19.19
CA GLU A 108 4.03 2.06 -19.53
C GLU A 108 3.74 0.57 -19.79
N GLU A 109 2.74 0.00 -19.12
CA GLU A 109 2.27 -1.36 -19.40
C GLU A 109 1.75 -1.47 -20.84
N GLU A 110 0.90 -0.56 -21.29
CA GLU A 110 0.39 -0.56 -22.68
C GLU A 110 1.53 -0.45 -23.70
N LYS A 111 2.50 0.44 -23.46
CA LYS A 111 3.68 0.57 -24.32
C LYS A 111 4.52 -0.70 -24.33
N MET A 112 4.73 -1.32 -23.17
CA MET A 112 5.48 -2.55 -23.04
C MET A 112 4.77 -3.70 -23.74
N GLN A 113 3.44 -3.80 -23.63
CA GLN A 113 2.64 -4.81 -24.32
C GLN A 113 2.72 -4.64 -25.84
N MET A 114 2.61 -3.42 -26.34
CA MET A 114 2.74 -3.14 -27.78
C MET A 114 4.15 -3.47 -28.30
N SER A 115 5.18 -3.03 -27.58
CA SER A 115 6.58 -3.35 -27.92
C SER A 115 6.84 -4.86 -27.87
N GLN A 116 6.29 -5.55 -26.87
CA GLN A 116 6.38 -7.02 -26.79
C GLN A 116 5.69 -7.68 -27.97
N GLN A 117 4.49 -7.24 -28.34
CA GLN A 117 3.75 -7.79 -29.48
C GLN A 117 4.53 -7.61 -30.78
N GLU A 118 5.13 -6.44 -30.99
CA GLU A 118 5.98 -6.15 -32.15
C GLU A 118 7.20 -7.09 -32.18
N LEU A 119 7.95 -7.18 -31.07
CA LEU A 119 9.13 -8.04 -30.95
C LEU A 119 8.84 -9.54 -31.08
N LEU A 120 7.62 -9.99 -30.73
CA LEU A 120 7.20 -11.39 -30.85
C LEU A 120 6.58 -11.71 -32.22
N SER A 121 6.16 -10.71 -32.98
CA SER A 121 5.55 -10.88 -34.32
C SER A 121 6.56 -11.17 -35.43
N VAL A 122 7.84 -11.35 -35.09
CA VAL A 122 8.91 -11.56 -36.06
C VAL A 122 8.91 -13.00 -36.57
N ASP A 123 9.43 -13.20 -37.77
CA ASP A 123 9.48 -14.49 -38.44
C ASP A 123 10.21 -15.59 -37.63
N GLU A 124 9.69 -16.82 -37.73
CA GLU A 124 10.19 -17.97 -36.96
C GLU A 124 11.66 -18.32 -37.31
N SER A 125 12.14 -17.90 -38.48
CA SER A 125 13.54 -18.02 -38.90
C SER A 125 14.55 -17.46 -37.91
N ILE A 126 14.19 -16.41 -37.16
CA ILE A 126 15.09 -15.78 -36.18
C ILE A 126 15.48 -16.74 -35.05
N TYR A 127 14.60 -17.69 -34.73
CA TYR A 127 14.82 -18.68 -33.68
C TYR A 127 15.49 -19.96 -34.20
N MET A 128 15.59 -20.13 -35.52
CA MET A 128 16.19 -21.29 -36.16
C MET A 128 17.69 -21.02 -36.41
N PRO A 129 18.61 -21.76 -35.76
CA PRO A 129 20.03 -21.65 -36.08
C PRO A 129 20.27 -22.11 -37.53
N ASP A 130 21.14 -21.40 -38.25
CA ASP A 130 21.49 -21.68 -39.65
C ASP A 130 20.34 -21.55 -40.68
N PHE A 131 19.30 -20.75 -40.38
CA PHE A 131 18.21 -20.49 -41.33
C PHE A 131 18.65 -19.70 -42.57
N ASP A 132 19.84 -19.09 -42.55
CA ASP A 132 20.39 -18.24 -43.62
C ASP A 132 19.92 -18.69 -45.03
N GLU A 133 19.23 -17.79 -45.73
CA GLU A 133 18.87 -18.00 -47.13
C GLU A 133 20.12 -18.46 -47.89
N VAL A 134 20.02 -19.49 -48.73
CA VAL A 134 21.16 -19.93 -49.53
C VAL A 134 21.34 -18.92 -50.67
N PRO A 135 22.42 -18.08 -50.68
CA PRO A 135 23.64 -18.11 -49.85
C PRO A 135 23.67 -17.14 -48.64
N PRO A 136 24.41 -17.49 -47.56
CA PRO A 136 24.38 -16.78 -46.28
C PRO A 136 24.92 -15.34 -46.37
N GLN A 137 24.24 -14.40 -45.69
CA GLN A 137 24.59 -12.98 -45.68
C GLN A 137 25.68 -12.67 -44.65
N VAL A 138 26.94 -12.94 -45.00
CA VAL A 138 28.09 -12.76 -44.10
C VAL A 138 28.72 -11.37 -44.24
N ASN A 139 28.69 -10.56 -43.18
CA ASN A 139 29.45 -9.31 -43.12
C ASN A 139 30.93 -9.56 -42.75
N ARG A 140 31.84 -9.28 -43.70
CA ARG A 140 33.29 -9.49 -43.55
C ARG A 140 34.07 -8.31 -42.96
N ASN A 141 33.41 -7.18 -42.72
CA ASN A 141 34.06 -5.93 -42.31
C ASN A 141 33.70 -5.52 -40.87
N LEU A 142 33.25 -6.47 -40.04
CA LEU A 142 32.89 -6.21 -38.66
C LEU A 142 34.14 -5.88 -37.82
N ILE A 143 34.18 -4.65 -37.30
CA ILE A 143 35.19 -4.21 -36.33
C ILE A 143 34.81 -4.56 -34.89
N GLN A 144 33.52 -4.86 -34.65
CA GLN A 144 33.00 -5.26 -33.35
C GLN A 144 31.96 -6.38 -33.51
N LYS A 145 31.96 -7.33 -32.59
CA LYS A 145 30.99 -8.42 -32.52
C LYS A 145 30.75 -8.83 -31.07
N ALA A 146 29.53 -9.25 -30.78
CA ALA A 146 29.17 -9.85 -29.50
C ALA A 146 28.17 -10.99 -29.72
N GLY A 147 28.19 -11.98 -28.83
CA GLY A 147 27.32 -13.15 -28.93
C GLY A 147 27.77 -14.28 -28.01
N TYR A 148 26.95 -15.31 -27.93
CA TYR A 148 27.29 -16.52 -27.19
C TYR A 148 28.20 -17.42 -28.03
N LEU A 149 29.28 -17.90 -27.42
CA LEU A 149 30.16 -18.91 -27.98
C LEU A 149 30.43 -19.98 -26.93
N ASN A 150 30.75 -21.18 -27.38
CA ASN A 150 31.16 -22.26 -26.50
C ASN A 150 32.68 -22.18 -26.29
N LEU A 151 33.10 -21.96 -25.05
CA LEU A 151 34.50 -22.00 -24.64
C LEU A 151 34.85 -23.44 -24.27
N ARG A 152 35.87 -23.98 -24.95
CA ARG A 152 36.46 -25.25 -24.58
C ARG A 152 37.41 -25.05 -23.41
N ASN A 153 37.20 -25.79 -22.32
CA ASN A 153 38.15 -25.89 -21.22
C ASN A 153 38.73 -27.30 -21.19
N LYS A 154 40.03 -27.42 -21.42
CA LYS A 154 40.75 -28.70 -21.34
C LYS A 154 41.57 -28.73 -20.06
N THR A 155 41.13 -29.54 -19.11
CA THR A 155 41.85 -29.77 -17.85
C THR A 155 42.62 -31.08 -17.96
N GLY A 156 43.93 -31.05 -17.76
CA GLY A 156 44.79 -32.23 -17.94
C GLY A 156 44.83 -32.75 -19.39
N LEU A 157 45.05 -34.06 -19.57
CA LEU A 157 45.25 -34.64 -20.90
C LEU A 157 43.96 -35.14 -21.57
N VAL A 158 42.94 -35.48 -20.78
CA VAL A 158 41.78 -36.27 -21.23
C VAL A 158 40.44 -35.57 -21.01
N THR A 159 40.29 -34.74 -19.98
CA THR A 159 39.00 -34.12 -19.65
C THR A 159 38.83 -32.78 -20.37
N THR A 160 37.84 -32.74 -21.26
CA THR A 160 37.39 -31.51 -21.94
C THR A 160 35.97 -31.19 -21.49
N THR A 161 35.70 -29.93 -21.16
CA THR A 161 34.35 -29.38 -20.97
C THR A 161 34.09 -28.24 -21.94
N TRP A 162 32.81 -27.97 -22.20
CA TRP A 162 32.35 -26.87 -23.03
C TRP A 162 31.39 -26.01 -22.24
N GLU A 163 31.62 -24.69 -22.22
CA GLU A 163 30.81 -23.74 -21.49
C GLU A 163 30.29 -22.65 -22.42
N SER A 164 28.97 -22.45 -22.44
CA SER A 164 28.35 -21.36 -23.22
C SER A 164 28.45 -20.05 -22.44
N LEU A 165 29.23 -19.11 -22.97
CA LEU A 165 29.54 -17.83 -22.33
C LEU A 165 29.32 -16.68 -23.33
N TYR A 166 29.06 -15.47 -22.80
CA TYR A 166 28.87 -14.28 -23.64
C TYR A 166 30.21 -13.62 -23.94
N PHE A 167 30.56 -13.52 -25.22
CA PHE A 167 31.77 -12.87 -25.69
C PHE A 167 31.47 -11.54 -26.36
N SER A 168 32.37 -10.58 -26.24
CA SER A 168 32.38 -9.40 -27.10
C SER A 168 33.79 -8.89 -27.34
N THR A 169 33.94 -8.17 -28.44
CA THR A 169 35.12 -7.36 -28.73
C THR A 169 34.95 -5.97 -28.11
N GLN A 170 35.92 -5.49 -27.34
CA GLN A 170 35.95 -4.12 -26.83
C GLN A 170 37.32 -3.51 -27.12
N GLY A 171 37.37 -2.51 -28.01
CA GLY A 171 38.63 -2.07 -28.58
C GLY A 171 39.30 -3.21 -29.34
N ARG A 172 40.53 -3.57 -28.93
CA ARG A 172 41.28 -4.69 -29.51
C ARG A 172 41.34 -5.91 -28.57
N ASN A 173 40.43 -5.98 -27.60
CA ASN A 173 40.39 -7.08 -26.65
C ASN A 173 39.17 -7.99 -26.86
N LEU A 174 39.38 -9.30 -26.72
CA LEU A 174 38.33 -10.29 -26.56
C LEU A 174 37.98 -10.41 -25.08
N MET A 175 36.70 -10.21 -24.80
CA MET A 175 36.19 -10.13 -23.45
C MET A 175 35.08 -11.15 -23.23
N CYS A 176 34.96 -11.70 -22.02
CA CYS A 176 33.96 -12.70 -21.65
C CYS A 176 33.16 -12.29 -20.41
N GLN A 177 31.86 -12.52 -20.44
CA GLN A 177 30.95 -12.30 -19.33
C GLN A 177 30.11 -13.57 -19.08
N PRO A 178 30.34 -14.28 -17.97
CA PRO A 178 29.46 -15.35 -17.53
C PRO A 178 28.05 -14.85 -17.22
N ARG A 179 27.03 -15.70 -17.43
CA ARG A 179 25.66 -15.35 -17.06
C ARG A 179 25.56 -15.13 -15.55
N GLY A 180 25.03 -13.96 -15.16
CA GLY A 180 24.94 -13.54 -13.76
C GLY A 180 26.16 -12.79 -13.22
N ALA A 181 27.25 -12.67 -13.99
CA ALA A 181 28.37 -11.83 -13.62
C ALA A 181 28.09 -10.36 -13.96
N VAL A 182 28.35 -9.45 -13.00
CA VAL A 182 28.19 -7.99 -13.19
C VAL A 182 29.28 -7.42 -14.10
N THR A 183 30.50 -7.98 -14.01
CA THR A 183 31.66 -7.50 -14.75
C THR A 183 32.14 -8.50 -15.78
N ARG A 184 32.68 -7.98 -16.86
CA ARG A 184 33.26 -8.74 -17.96
C ARG A 184 34.78 -8.86 -17.76
N GLY A 185 35.30 -10.07 -17.91
CA GLY A 185 36.74 -10.36 -17.83
C GLY A 185 37.42 -10.24 -19.20
N LEU A 186 38.69 -9.83 -19.19
CA LEU A 186 39.57 -9.92 -20.36
C LEU A 186 39.97 -11.38 -20.57
N ILE A 187 39.77 -11.91 -21.78
CA ILE A 187 40.19 -13.25 -22.15
C ILE A 187 41.50 -13.20 -22.93
N GLN A 188 41.57 -12.33 -23.93
CA GLN A 188 42.72 -12.26 -24.83
C GLN A 188 42.81 -10.89 -25.47
N ASP A 189 44.02 -10.36 -25.58
CA ASP A 189 44.31 -9.22 -26.44
C ASP A 189 44.38 -9.72 -27.90
N LEU A 190 43.60 -9.12 -28.78
CA LEU A 190 43.53 -9.47 -30.20
C LEU A 190 44.61 -8.75 -31.03
N ASP A 191 45.44 -7.92 -30.41
CA ASP A 191 46.59 -7.31 -31.06
C ASP A 191 47.52 -8.39 -31.64
N ASN A 192 47.66 -8.37 -32.96
CA ASN A 192 48.47 -9.32 -33.73
C ASN A 192 48.04 -10.79 -33.57
N CYS A 193 46.81 -11.06 -33.11
CA CYS A 193 46.26 -12.41 -33.10
C CYS A 193 45.71 -12.80 -34.47
N LEU A 194 45.81 -14.08 -34.79
CA LEU A 194 45.21 -14.69 -35.98
C LEU A 194 44.13 -15.67 -35.53
N VAL A 195 43.00 -15.67 -36.24
CA VAL A 195 41.89 -16.60 -36.02
C VAL A 195 41.67 -17.42 -37.28
N MET A 196 41.54 -18.73 -37.13
CA MET A 196 41.30 -19.68 -38.22
C MET A 196 40.31 -20.73 -37.76
N ALA A 197 39.53 -21.29 -38.69
CA ALA A 197 38.66 -22.42 -38.41
C ALA A 197 39.51 -23.70 -38.18
N VAL A 198 39.14 -24.50 -37.19
CA VAL A 198 39.83 -25.74 -36.83
C VAL A 198 38.79 -26.80 -36.49
N ASP A 199 38.99 -28.02 -37.01
CA ASP A 199 38.17 -29.17 -36.65
C ASP A 199 38.48 -29.61 -35.22
N CYS A 200 37.48 -29.55 -34.34
CA CYS A 200 37.61 -29.92 -32.93
C CYS A 200 36.47 -30.87 -32.52
N GLU A 201 36.83 -32.11 -32.12
CA GLU A 201 35.95 -33.07 -31.42
C GLU A 201 34.50 -33.18 -31.97
N ASN A 202 34.33 -33.26 -33.31
CA ASN A 202 33.04 -33.36 -34.01
C ASN A 202 32.01 -32.26 -33.66
N GLY A 203 32.46 -31.13 -33.10
CA GLY A 203 31.62 -29.96 -32.89
C GLY A 203 31.24 -29.35 -34.23
N ASN A 204 29.97 -29.42 -34.61
CA ASN A 204 29.43 -28.81 -35.82
C ASN A 204 29.50 -27.27 -35.71
N THR A 205 30.67 -26.70 -35.98
CA THR A 205 30.84 -25.33 -36.50
C THR A 205 31.89 -25.29 -37.61
N ALA A 206 32.38 -26.46 -38.05
CA ALA A 206 33.19 -26.60 -39.25
C ALA A 206 32.24 -26.80 -40.44
N SER A 207 32.19 -25.78 -41.32
CA SER A 207 31.79 -25.85 -42.73
C SER A 207 31.48 -27.28 -43.24
N ARG A 208 30.20 -27.62 -43.33
CA ARG A 208 29.76 -28.81 -44.06
C ARG A 208 29.82 -28.50 -45.56
N SER A 209 30.99 -28.67 -46.15
CA SER A 209 31.11 -28.87 -47.60
C SER A 209 32.08 -30.01 -47.90
N PRO A 210 31.59 -31.25 -48.02
CA PRO A 210 32.14 -32.19 -48.98
C PRO A 210 31.54 -31.84 -50.34
N LEU A 211 32.34 -31.21 -51.21
CA LEU A 211 32.09 -31.27 -52.65
C LEU A 211 31.94 -32.77 -53.02
N PRO A 212 30.85 -33.22 -53.66
CA PRO A 212 30.88 -34.51 -54.32
C PRO A 212 31.80 -34.41 -55.53
N ALA A 213 32.78 -35.30 -55.56
CA ALA A 213 33.62 -35.53 -56.71
C ALA A 213 32.76 -35.71 -57.97
N GLU A 214 33.15 -35.00 -59.03
CA GLU A 214 32.72 -35.30 -60.39
C GLU A 214 32.90 -36.80 -60.67
N ASN A 215 31.87 -37.39 -61.27
CA ASN A 215 31.97 -38.54 -62.15
C ASN A 215 31.05 -38.28 -63.35
#